data_AF-A0A165MK70-F1
#
_entry.id   AF-A0A165MK70-F1
#
_cell.length_a   1.000
_cell.length_b   1.000
_cell.length_c   1.000
_cell.angle_alpha   90.00
_cell.angle_beta   90.00
_cell.angle_gamma   90.00
#
_symmetry.space_group_name_H-M   'P 1'
#
loop_
_entity.id
_entity.type
_entity.pdbx_description
1 polymer ?
#
loop_
_entity_poly.entity_id
_entity_poly.type
_entity_poly.pdbx_seq_one_letter_code
_entity_poly.pdbx_strand_id
1 'polypeptide(L)'
;MAASYGSAEQPSWCPECLRTVAYGMSQDNSIILELRTQCHQFWNACIAIAATPRSPDELRSLQLTFLRRVRACKQQHAGRWAMRVSPQNMCTVFIDCILGCVLTGLSFGDKAVASRTKPNQRFNKPGHWPTCVADLFPRGEKESVEVYVFWCCQLFSTTPVYALNSLLRIARPIV
;
A
#
# COMPACT_ATOMS: atom_id res chain seq x y z
N MET A 1 -19.00 -12.33 -0.37
CA MET A 1 -18.97 -11.04 0.38
C MET A 1 -17.76 -10.26 -0.10
N ALA A 2 -17.95 -9.10 -0.72
CA ALA A 2 -16.83 -8.22 -1.06
C ALA A 2 -16.18 -7.73 0.25
N ALA A 3 -14.86 -7.85 0.37
CA ALA A 3 -14.15 -7.32 1.52
C ALA A 3 -14.30 -5.79 1.51
N SER A 4 -14.93 -5.22 2.55
CA SER A 4 -14.93 -3.77 2.75
C SER A 4 -13.56 -3.35 3.24
N TYR A 5 -12.90 -2.41 2.56
CA TYR A 5 -11.57 -1.90 2.89
C TYR A 5 -11.57 -0.83 4.00
N GLY A 6 -12.76 -0.41 4.46
CA GLY A 6 -12.93 0.74 5.35
C GLY A 6 -12.74 2.07 4.61
N SER A 7 -12.60 3.16 5.35
CA SER A 7 -12.19 4.45 4.78
C SER A 7 -10.66 4.59 4.81
N ALA A 8 -10.12 5.61 4.15
CA ALA A 8 -8.68 5.84 4.15
C ALA A 8 -8.15 6.26 5.54
N GLU A 9 -8.99 6.96 6.30
CA GLU A 9 -8.78 7.41 7.68
C GLU A 9 -8.95 6.26 8.67
N GLN A 10 -9.91 5.38 8.42
CA GLN A 10 -10.24 4.23 9.25
C GLN A 10 -10.23 2.96 8.38
N PRO A 11 -9.05 2.51 7.92
CA PRO A 11 -8.93 1.27 7.14
C PRO A 11 -9.52 0.13 7.94
N SER A 12 -10.11 -0.91 7.35
CA SER A 12 -10.78 -2.02 8.06
C SER A 12 -9.88 -3.23 8.36
N TRP A 13 -8.71 -3.29 7.72
CA TRP A 13 -7.84 -4.46 7.76
C TRP A 13 -7.17 -4.70 9.11
N CYS A 14 -6.85 -5.97 9.35
CA CYS A 14 -5.95 -6.40 10.41
C CYS A 14 -4.49 -6.29 9.92
N PRO A 15 -3.57 -5.65 10.66
CA PRO A 15 -2.16 -5.55 10.27
C PRO A 15 -1.47 -6.90 10.05
N GLU A 16 -1.77 -7.92 10.85
CA GLU A 16 -1.14 -9.25 10.67
C GLU A 16 -1.68 -9.99 9.43
N CYS A 17 -2.97 -9.82 9.12
CA CYS A 17 -3.54 -10.32 7.86
C CYS A 17 -2.89 -9.63 6.66
N LEU A 18 -2.82 -8.29 6.69
CA LEU A 18 -2.22 -7.52 5.60
C LEU A 18 -0.73 -7.87 5.43
N ARG A 19 0.01 -8.06 6.53
CA ARG A 19 1.41 -8.50 6.47
C ARG A 19 1.56 -9.86 5.79
N THR A 20 0.62 -10.78 6.01
CA THR A 20 0.61 -12.05 5.28
C THR A 20 0.39 -11.83 3.78
N VAL A 21 -0.55 -10.96 3.40
CA VAL A 21 -0.80 -10.63 1.99
C VAL A 21 0.44 -10.01 1.35
N ALA A 22 1.04 -9.01 1.98
CA ALA A 22 2.25 -8.35 1.50
C ALA A 22 3.43 -9.34 1.35
N TYR A 23 3.59 -10.25 2.32
CA TYR A 23 4.60 -11.29 2.24
C TYR A 23 4.32 -12.29 1.12
N GLY A 24 3.08 -12.78 0.99
CA GLY A 24 2.71 -13.70 -0.09
C GLY A 24 2.97 -13.11 -1.47
N MET A 25 2.60 -11.83 -1.67
CA MET A 25 2.85 -11.10 -2.91
C MET A 25 4.34 -10.95 -3.21
N SER A 26 5.20 -10.77 -2.20
CA SER A 26 6.65 -10.64 -2.42
C SER A 26 7.33 -11.98 -2.71
N GLN A 27 6.75 -13.10 -2.28
CA GLN A 27 7.25 -14.44 -2.57
C GLN A 27 6.79 -14.96 -3.94
N ASP A 28 5.57 -14.64 -4.35
CA ASP A 28 5.00 -15.07 -5.61
C ASP A 28 4.57 -13.87 -6.46
N ASN A 29 5.45 -13.45 -7.37
CA ASN A 29 5.18 -12.34 -8.27
C ASN A 29 4.28 -12.74 -9.47
N SER A 30 3.97 -14.03 -9.67
CA SER A 30 3.18 -14.49 -10.82
C SER A 30 1.72 -14.01 -10.76
N ILE A 31 1.18 -13.88 -9.54
CA ILE A 31 -0.19 -13.40 -9.30
C ILE A 31 -0.36 -11.88 -9.48
N ILE A 32 0.74 -11.12 -9.54
CA ILE A 32 0.68 -9.64 -9.52
C ILE A 32 0.01 -9.07 -10.76
N LEU A 33 0.18 -9.73 -11.92
CA LEU A 33 -0.52 -9.32 -13.13
C LEU A 33 -2.04 -9.46 -12.96
N GLU A 34 -2.50 -10.58 -12.40
CA GLU A 34 -3.92 -10.83 -12.14
C GLU A 34 -4.49 -9.82 -11.13
N LEU A 35 -3.78 -9.59 -10.03
CA LEU A 35 -4.22 -8.62 -9.02
C LEU A 35 -4.30 -7.21 -9.62
N ARG A 36 -3.40 -6.82 -10.54
CA ARG A 36 -3.46 -5.52 -11.21
C ARG A 36 -4.61 -5.37 -12.20
N THR A 37 -5.14 -6.45 -12.76
CA THR A 37 -6.27 -6.38 -13.69
C THR A 37 -7.62 -6.56 -12.99
N GLN A 38 -7.67 -7.32 -11.89
CA GLN A 38 -8.93 -7.67 -11.22
C GLN A 38 -9.17 -6.91 -9.91
N CYS A 39 -8.11 -6.45 -9.22
CA CYS A 39 -8.22 -5.92 -7.85
C CYS A 39 -7.93 -4.41 -7.76
N HIS A 40 -8.43 -3.60 -8.71
CA HIS A 40 -8.22 -2.14 -8.70
C HIS A 40 -8.60 -1.47 -7.38
N GLN A 41 -9.71 -1.90 -6.76
CA GLN A 41 -10.16 -1.36 -5.47
C GLN A 41 -9.18 -1.63 -4.33
N PHE A 42 -8.48 -2.77 -4.34
CA PHE A 42 -7.44 -3.06 -3.36
C PHE A 42 -6.28 -2.07 -3.47
N TRP A 43 -5.79 -1.83 -4.69
CA TRP A 43 -4.70 -0.89 -4.94
C TRP A 43 -5.07 0.55 -4.62
N ASN A 44 -6.26 0.97 -5.04
CA ASN A 44 -6.78 2.31 -4.76
C ASN A 44 -6.97 2.52 -3.25
N ALA A 45 -7.44 1.50 -2.51
CA ALA A 45 -7.52 1.56 -1.06
C ALA A 45 -6.13 1.69 -0.43
N CYS A 46 -5.16 0.88 -0.84
CA CYS A 46 -3.77 0.97 -0.37
C CYS A 46 -3.19 2.38 -0.56
N ILE A 47 -3.29 2.93 -1.76
CA ILE A 47 -2.79 4.27 -2.07
C ILE A 47 -3.58 5.34 -1.28
N ALA A 48 -4.91 5.27 -1.22
CA ALA A 48 -5.71 6.22 -0.46
C ALA A 48 -5.30 6.25 1.01
N ILE A 49 -5.18 5.09 1.65
CA ILE A 49 -4.74 4.97 3.05
C ILE A 49 -3.31 5.51 3.23
N ALA A 50 -2.40 5.23 2.30
CA ALA A 50 -1.03 5.74 2.37
C ALA A 50 -0.96 7.26 2.21
N ALA A 51 -1.83 7.83 1.37
CA ALA A 51 -1.92 9.25 1.09
C ALA A 51 -2.75 10.05 2.11
N THR A 52 -3.41 9.41 3.09
CA THR A 52 -4.14 10.13 4.14
C THR A 52 -3.18 10.80 5.13
N PRO A 53 -3.23 12.14 5.28
CA PRO A 53 -2.51 12.83 6.35
C PRO A 53 -2.96 12.32 7.72
N ARG A 54 -2.02 12.16 8.65
CA ARG A 54 -2.34 11.70 10.01
C ARG A 54 -1.60 12.51 11.04
N SER A 55 -2.35 13.06 11.98
CA SER A 55 -1.84 13.63 13.22
C SER A 55 -1.39 12.53 14.19
N PRO A 56 -0.54 12.84 15.19
CA PRO A 56 -0.17 11.89 16.23
C PRO A 56 -1.37 11.27 16.95
N ASP A 57 -2.46 12.02 17.14
CA ASP A 57 -3.66 11.56 17.84
C ASP A 57 -4.46 10.54 17.02
N GLU A 58 -4.54 10.77 15.72
CA GLU A 58 -5.12 9.81 14.79
C GLU A 58 -4.29 8.52 14.72
N LEU A 59 -2.96 8.62 14.75
CA LEU A 59 -2.09 7.43 14.80
C LEU A 59 -2.29 6.63 16.09
N ARG A 60 -2.44 7.30 17.25
CA ARG A 60 -2.76 6.64 18.52
C ARG A 60 -4.13 5.95 18.47
N SER A 61 -5.13 6.62 17.89
CA SER A 61 -6.48 6.07 17.73
C SER A 61 -6.51 4.87 16.78
N LEU A 62 -5.75 4.94 15.69
CA LEU A 62 -5.60 3.87 14.73
C LEU A 62 -4.88 2.66 15.35
N GLN A 63 -3.86 2.89 16.19
CA GLN A 63 -3.15 1.86 16.93
C GLN A 63 -4.10 1.05 17.82
N LEU A 64 -4.99 1.73 18.57
CA LEU A 64 -6.01 1.07 19.39
C LEU A 64 -6.99 0.25 18.55
N THR A 65 -7.38 0.78 17.38
CA THR A 65 -8.27 0.09 16.44
C THR A 65 -7.63 -1.18 15.89
N PHE A 66 -6.37 -1.11 15.49
CA PHE A 66 -5.61 -2.27 15.04
C PHE A 66 -5.44 -3.33 16.12
N LEU A 67 -5.17 -2.93 17.36
CA LEU A 67 -5.09 -3.87 18.49
C LEU A 67 -6.40 -4.66 18.66
N ARG A 68 -7.55 -4.00 18.55
CA ARG A 68 -8.86 -4.68 18.63
C ARG A 68 -9.04 -5.68 17.49
N ARG A 69 -8.59 -5.33 16.27
CA ARG A 69 -8.74 -6.21 15.11
C ARG A 69 -7.82 -7.42 15.13
N VAL A 70 -6.56 -7.25 15.52
CA VAL A 70 -5.64 -8.38 15.71
C VAL A 70 -6.22 -9.37 16.72
N ARG A 71 -6.84 -8.87 17.81
CA ARG A 71 -7.54 -9.71 18.78
C ARG A 71 -8.75 -10.43 18.16
N ALA A 72 -9.56 -9.75 17.36
CA ALA A 72 -10.69 -10.37 16.65
C ALA A 72 -10.23 -11.45 15.66
N CYS A 73 -9.05 -11.28 15.06
CA CYS A 73 -8.45 -12.22 14.13
C CYS A 73 -7.59 -13.31 14.79
N LYS A 74 -7.60 -13.45 16.13
CA LYS A 74 -6.68 -14.33 16.88
C LYS A 74 -6.61 -15.77 16.34
N GLN A 75 -7.75 -16.34 15.95
CA GLN A 75 -7.79 -17.72 15.41
C GLN A 75 -7.10 -17.84 14.04
N GLN A 76 -7.19 -16.81 13.20
CA GLN A 76 -6.54 -16.75 11.89
C GLN A 76 -5.01 -16.58 12.01
N HIS A 77 -4.52 -16.19 13.20
CA HIS A 77 -3.11 -15.96 13.50
C HIS A 77 -2.47 -17.06 14.35
N ALA A 78 -3.22 -18.05 14.83
CA ALA A 78 -2.76 -19.03 15.81
C ALA A 78 -1.48 -19.80 15.39
N GLY A 79 -1.28 -20.02 14.09
CA GLY A 79 -0.09 -20.68 13.53
C GLY A 79 0.99 -19.74 12.96
N ARG A 80 0.82 -18.41 13.03
CA ARG A 80 1.66 -17.44 12.29
C ARG A 80 2.57 -16.61 13.19
N TRP A 81 3.34 -17.30 14.04
CA TRP A 81 4.12 -16.68 15.11
C TRP A 81 5.19 -15.72 14.59
N ALA A 82 5.86 -16.09 13.49
CA ALA A 82 6.85 -15.25 12.81
C ALA A 82 6.27 -13.95 12.23
N MET A 83 4.95 -13.90 12.00
CA MET A 83 4.27 -12.74 11.43
C MET A 83 3.64 -11.83 12.48
N ARG A 84 3.75 -12.19 13.78
CA ARG A 84 3.20 -11.37 14.86
C ARG A 84 3.80 -9.97 14.84
N VAL A 85 2.93 -9.00 15.07
CA VAL A 85 3.31 -7.59 15.09
C VAL A 85 3.29 -7.11 16.53
N SER A 86 4.38 -6.45 16.94
CA SER A 86 4.45 -5.86 18.27
C SER A 86 3.31 -4.85 18.47
N PRO A 87 2.61 -4.87 19.61
CA PRO A 87 1.56 -3.89 19.95
C PRO A 87 1.98 -2.43 19.86
N GLN A 88 3.27 -2.10 19.88
CA GLN A 88 3.77 -0.72 19.73
C GLN A 88 3.98 -0.33 18.26
N ASN A 89 4.10 -1.30 17.36
CA ASN A 89 4.51 -1.08 15.97
C ASN A 89 3.39 -1.37 14.95
N MET A 90 2.14 -1.55 15.38
CA MET A 90 1.09 -1.99 14.45
C MET A 90 0.81 -0.97 13.36
N CYS A 91 0.78 0.32 13.67
CA CYS A 91 0.60 1.37 12.67
C CYS A 91 1.76 1.42 11.67
N THR A 92 3.00 1.40 12.14
CA THR A 92 4.17 1.46 11.24
C THR A 92 4.27 0.22 10.37
N VAL A 93 4.06 -0.97 10.91
CA VAL A 93 4.02 -2.22 10.13
C VAL A 93 2.85 -2.23 9.15
N PHE A 94 1.69 -1.72 9.53
CA PHE A 94 0.55 -1.63 8.63
C PHE A 94 0.86 -0.75 7.41
N ILE A 95 1.40 0.45 7.64
CA ILE A 95 1.77 1.37 6.56
C ILE A 95 2.91 0.80 5.72
N ASP A 96 3.91 0.15 6.34
CA ASP A 96 4.98 -0.57 5.64
C ASP A 96 4.41 -1.63 4.69
N CYS A 97 3.45 -2.44 5.17
CA CYS A 97 2.81 -3.47 4.36
C CYS A 97 1.99 -2.88 3.22
N ILE A 98 1.26 -1.78 3.44
CA ILE A 98 0.52 -1.08 2.39
C ILE A 98 1.47 -0.58 1.29
N LEU A 99 2.52 0.13 1.68
CA LEU A 99 3.51 0.67 0.74
C LEU A 99 4.29 -0.46 0.05
N GLY A 100 4.55 -1.57 0.76
CA GLY A 100 5.14 -2.78 0.21
C GLY A 100 4.25 -3.45 -0.83
N CYS A 101 2.95 -3.57 -0.58
CA CYS A 101 1.98 -4.04 -1.57
C CYS A 101 2.02 -3.14 -2.81
N VAL A 102 1.88 -1.82 -2.65
CA VAL A 102 1.92 -0.84 -3.74
C VAL A 102 3.21 -0.97 -4.55
N LEU A 103 4.37 -0.97 -3.88
CA LEU A 103 5.66 -1.14 -4.53
C LEU A 103 5.72 -2.45 -5.31
N THR A 104 5.22 -3.54 -4.73
CA THR A 104 5.16 -4.86 -5.39
C THR A 104 4.31 -4.80 -6.66
N GLY A 105 3.11 -4.22 -6.57
CA GLY A 105 2.19 -4.05 -7.69
C GLY A 105 2.77 -3.20 -8.82
N LEU A 106 3.50 -2.13 -8.49
CA LEU A 106 4.09 -1.24 -9.49
C LEU A 106 5.33 -1.84 -10.18
N SER A 107 6.16 -2.55 -9.41
CA SER A 107 7.52 -2.88 -9.83
C SER A 107 7.75 -4.33 -10.24
N PHE A 108 6.86 -5.26 -9.89
CA PHE A 108 7.06 -6.69 -10.10
C PHE A 108 5.95 -7.36 -10.92
N GLY A 109 6.23 -8.60 -11.30
CA GLY A 109 5.36 -9.44 -12.13
C GLY A 109 5.35 -9.02 -13.60
N ASP A 110 4.65 -9.83 -14.39
CA ASP A 110 4.55 -9.61 -15.83
C ASP A 110 3.94 -8.25 -16.15
N LYS A 111 4.53 -7.56 -17.13
CA LYS A 111 4.12 -6.20 -17.52
C LYS A 111 4.15 -5.23 -16.33
N ALA A 112 5.12 -5.32 -15.42
CA ALA A 112 5.30 -4.33 -14.35
C ALA A 112 5.17 -2.89 -14.89
N VAL A 113 4.52 -2.01 -14.12
CA VAL A 113 4.27 -0.63 -14.54
C VAL A 113 5.60 0.09 -14.68
N ALA A 114 6.45 -0.07 -13.68
CA ALA A 114 7.72 0.62 -13.58
C ALA A 114 8.70 0.24 -14.71
N SER A 115 8.58 -0.93 -15.35
CA SER A 115 9.42 -1.33 -16.50
C SER A 115 8.85 -0.89 -17.85
N ARG A 116 7.56 -0.55 -17.90
CA ARG A 116 6.87 -0.09 -19.11
C ARG A 116 6.86 1.42 -19.26
N THR A 117 6.94 2.17 -18.16
CA THR A 117 7.02 3.63 -18.23
C THR A 117 8.40 4.04 -18.79
N LYS A 118 8.44 4.37 -20.08
CA LYS A 118 9.60 4.97 -20.73
C LYS A 118 9.40 6.48 -20.88
N PRO A 119 10.48 7.26 -21.01
CA PRO A 119 10.37 8.65 -21.45
C PRO A 119 9.47 8.74 -22.70
N ASN A 120 8.51 9.66 -22.67
CA ASN A 120 7.59 9.97 -23.78
C ASN A 120 6.55 8.89 -24.12
N GLN A 121 6.30 7.93 -23.22
CA GLN A 121 5.22 6.96 -23.39
C GLN A 121 4.01 7.31 -22.50
N ARG A 122 2.80 7.03 -23.03
CA ARG A 122 1.55 7.18 -22.28
C ARG A 122 1.59 6.34 -20.99
N PHE A 123 1.06 6.92 -19.92
CA PHE A 123 1.13 6.43 -18.54
C PHE A 123 0.80 4.93 -18.38
N ASN A 124 -0.25 4.41 -19.01
CA ASN A 124 -0.52 2.97 -18.98
C ASN A 124 -1.38 2.49 -20.17
N LYS A 125 -1.33 1.17 -20.40
CA LYS A 125 -2.30 0.46 -21.24
C LYS A 125 -3.62 0.28 -20.47
N PRO A 126 -4.78 0.34 -21.15
CA PRO A 126 -6.07 0.05 -20.54
C PRO A 126 -6.10 -1.31 -19.81
N GLY A 127 -6.91 -1.41 -18.76
CA GLY A 127 -7.19 -2.67 -18.06
C GLY A 127 -6.17 -3.11 -17.01
N HIS A 128 -5.16 -2.29 -16.70
CA HIS A 128 -4.21 -2.59 -15.61
C HIS A 128 -4.13 -1.40 -14.67
N TRP A 129 -4.11 -1.65 -13.36
CA TRP A 129 -3.76 -0.64 -12.38
C TRP A 129 -2.27 -0.23 -12.48
N PRO A 130 -1.91 1.05 -12.31
CA PRO A 130 -2.79 2.23 -12.18
C PRO A 130 -3.39 2.64 -13.53
N THR A 131 -4.65 3.06 -13.55
CA THR A 131 -5.33 3.43 -14.81
C THR A 131 -5.01 4.87 -15.25
N CYS A 132 -4.76 5.76 -14.28
CA CYS A 132 -4.33 7.13 -14.50
C CYS A 132 -3.39 7.61 -13.39
N VAL A 133 -2.73 8.76 -13.59
CA VAL A 133 -1.84 9.36 -12.57
C VAL A 133 -2.60 9.66 -11.28
N ALA A 134 -3.87 10.05 -11.36
CA ALA A 134 -4.69 10.35 -10.19
C ALA A 134 -4.90 9.13 -9.27
N ASP A 135 -4.81 7.89 -9.79
CA ASP A 135 -4.85 6.68 -8.97
C ASP A 135 -3.63 6.56 -8.03
N LEU A 136 -2.52 7.24 -8.35
CA LEU A 136 -1.29 7.27 -7.54
C LEU A 136 -1.26 8.44 -6.54
N PHE A 137 -2.05 9.48 -6.79
CA PHE A 137 -2.13 10.70 -5.97
C PHE A 137 -3.59 11.08 -5.73
N PRO A 138 -4.34 10.31 -4.92
CA PRO A 138 -5.79 10.43 -4.77
C PRO A 138 -6.22 11.74 -4.10
N ARG A 139 -5.28 12.48 -3.50
CA ARG A 139 -5.50 13.82 -2.91
C ARG A 139 -4.92 14.96 -3.75
N GLY A 140 -4.54 14.67 -4.99
CA GLY A 140 -3.70 15.54 -5.80
C GLY A 140 -2.21 15.32 -5.51
N GLU A 141 -1.38 15.67 -6.49
CA GLU A 141 0.06 15.37 -6.49
C GLU A 141 0.78 15.96 -5.27
N LYS A 142 0.57 17.25 -5.00
CA LYS A 142 1.23 17.96 -3.89
C LYS A 142 0.91 17.32 -2.53
N GLU A 143 -0.37 17.24 -2.17
CA GLU A 143 -0.78 16.72 -0.85
C GLU A 143 -0.35 15.26 -0.67
N SER A 144 -0.52 14.43 -1.72
CA SER A 144 -0.16 13.01 -1.63
C SER A 144 1.35 12.83 -1.45
N VAL A 145 2.18 13.60 -2.18
CA VAL A 145 3.64 13.55 -2.05
C VAL A 145 4.10 14.00 -0.67
N GLU A 146 3.53 15.06 -0.11
CA GLU A 146 3.85 15.52 1.26
C GLU A 146 3.60 14.41 2.29
N VAL A 147 2.49 13.67 2.17
CA VAL A 147 2.18 12.54 3.05
C VAL A 147 3.13 11.36 2.82
N TYR A 148 3.50 11.04 1.58
CA TYR A 148 4.49 9.99 1.30
C TYR A 148 5.87 10.34 1.86
N VAL A 149 6.28 11.60 1.76
CA VAL A 149 7.53 12.10 2.37
C VAL A 149 7.45 12.00 3.89
N PHE A 150 6.31 12.35 4.51
CA PHE A 150 6.09 12.15 5.93
C PHE A 150 6.37 10.70 6.36
N TRP A 151 5.89 9.71 5.60
CA TRP A 151 6.17 8.29 5.87
C TRP A 151 7.64 7.90 5.67
N CYS A 152 8.33 8.48 4.69
CA CYS A 152 9.77 8.30 4.51
C CYS A 152 10.55 8.80 5.73
N CYS A 153 10.11 9.90 6.35
CA CYS A 153 10.75 10.49 7.52
C CYS A 153 10.45 9.76 8.85
N GLN A 154 9.55 8.78 8.87
CA GLN A 154 9.30 7.98 10.08
C GLN A 154 10.38 6.92 10.33
N LEU A 155 11.25 6.64 9.36
CA LEU A 155 12.44 5.78 9.48
C LEU A 155 12.20 4.36 10.02
N PHE A 156 10.99 3.81 9.90
CA PHE A 156 10.70 2.43 10.33
C PHE A 156 11.15 1.37 9.31
N SER A 157 11.36 1.74 8.04
CA SER A 157 11.88 0.87 6.97
C SER A 157 12.31 1.70 5.75
N THR A 158 12.94 1.05 4.77
CA THR A 158 13.26 1.65 3.46
C THR A 158 12.11 1.61 2.47
N THR A 159 11.03 0.87 2.77
CA THR A 159 9.89 0.65 1.86
C THR A 159 9.23 1.95 1.41
N PRO A 160 8.95 2.95 2.28
CA PRO A 160 8.33 4.20 1.86
C PRO A 160 9.16 4.96 0.81
N VAL A 161 10.48 4.97 0.94
CA VAL A 161 11.38 5.63 -0.01
C VAL A 161 11.33 4.95 -1.37
N TYR A 162 11.37 3.62 -1.41
CA TYR A 162 11.27 2.87 -2.66
C TYR A 162 9.90 2.99 -3.32
N ALA A 163 8.82 3.00 -2.53
CA ALA A 163 7.47 3.26 -3.01
C ALA A 163 7.37 4.66 -3.63
N LEU A 164 7.82 5.71 -2.92
CA LEU A 164 7.80 7.09 -3.42
C LEU A 164 8.64 7.22 -4.71
N ASN A 165 9.84 6.65 -4.76
CA ASN A 165 10.65 6.66 -5.98
C ASN A 165 9.90 6.04 -7.17
N SER A 166 9.26 4.89 -6.94
CA SER A 166 8.48 4.20 -7.98
C SER A 166 7.29 5.04 -8.45
N LEU A 167 6.56 5.67 -7.52
CA LEU A 167 5.43 6.55 -7.82
C LEU A 167 5.87 7.75 -8.67
N LEU A 168 6.93 8.45 -8.27
CA LEU A 168 7.46 9.60 -9.01
C LEU A 168 8.00 9.21 -10.38
N ARG A 169 8.68 8.05 -10.49
CA ARG A 169 9.18 7.55 -11.77
C ARG A 169 8.03 7.26 -12.75
N ILE A 170 6.94 6.68 -12.26
CA ILE A 170 5.79 6.31 -13.07
C ILE A 170 4.96 7.54 -13.47
N ALA A 171 4.85 8.53 -12.58
CA ALA A 171 4.08 9.74 -12.79
C ALA A 171 4.83 10.87 -13.51
N ARG A 172 6.09 10.66 -13.89
CA ARG A 172 6.91 11.69 -14.53
C ARG A 172 6.19 12.29 -15.75
N PRO A 173 6.06 13.62 -15.83
CA PRO A 173 5.46 14.27 -16.98
C PRO A 173 6.24 13.96 -18.26
N ILE A 174 5.51 13.78 -19.36
CA ILE A 174 6.08 13.73 -20.71
C ILE A 174 6.41 15.17 -21.08
N VAL A 175 7.70 15.50 -21.11
CA VAL A 175 8.22 16.80 -21.55
C VAL A 175 8.81 16.63 -22.95
#